data_AF-A0A6C8GP86-F1
#
_entry.id   AF-A0A6C8GP86-F1
#
_cell.length_a   1.000
_cell.length_b   1.000
_cell.length_c   1.000
_cell.angle_alpha   90.00
_cell.angle_beta   90.00
_cell.angle_gamma   90.00
#
_symmetry.space_group_name_H-M   'P 1'
#
loop_
_entity.id
_entity.type
_entity.pdbx_description
1 polymer ?
#
loop_
_entity_poly.entity_id
_entity_poly.type
_entity_poly.pdbx_seq_one_letter_code
_entity_poly.pdbx_strand_id
1 'polypeptide(L)'
;MGRRLTAVNIRPMMTTGTVFFIAGLIGFIFSGDNLFFWGLSAAVFTIGEIIYAPGEYMLIDNIAPAGMKASYFSAQSLGWLGAAVNPLASG
;
A
#
# COMPACT_ATOMS: atom_id res chain seq x y z
N MET A 1 17.10 -3.45 11.15
CA MET A 1 16.67 -2.59 10.02
C MET A 1 15.66 -1.49 10.39
N GLY A 2 15.39 -1.21 11.68
CA GLY A 2 14.45 -0.15 12.09
C GLY A 2 15.05 1.25 12.32
N ARG A 3 16.36 1.45 12.08
CA ARG A 3 17.09 2.68 12.46
C ARG A 3 17.23 3.72 11.34
N ARG A 4 16.57 3.55 10.18
CA ARG A 4 16.55 4.51 9.05
C ARG A 4 15.15 4.96 8.63
N LEU A 5 14.14 4.70 9.47
CA LEU A 5 12.77 5.13 9.23
C LEU A 5 12.54 6.47 9.93
N THR A 6 13.14 7.52 9.37
CA THR A 6 12.90 8.90 9.81
C THR A 6 11.78 9.48 8.93
N ALA A 7 10.90 10.29 9.53
CA ALA A 7 9.74 10.95 8.90
C ALA A 7 9.96 11.50 7.48
N VAL A 8 11.18 11.98 7.22
CA VAL A 8 11.63 12.55 5.94
C VAL A 8 11.71 11.53 4.81
N ASN A 9 12.04 10.26 5.10
CA ASN A 9 12.17 9.22 4.10
C ASN A 9 10.88 8.42 3.86
N ILE A 10 9.83 8.60 4.68
CA ILE A 10 8.56 7.88 4.51
C ILE A 10 7.89 8.28 3.20
N ARG A 11 7.89 9.57 2.84
CA ARG A 11 7.30 10.06 1.59
C ARG A 11 7.89 9.39 0.34
N PRO A 12 9.23 9.40 0.12
CA PRO A 12 9.81 8.71 -1.03
C PRO A 12 9.66 7.18 -0.96
N MET A 13 9.61 6.59 0.24
CA MET A 13 9.32 5.15 0.40
C MET A 13 7.91 4.79 -0.05
N MET A 14 6.92 5.61 0.32
CA MET A 14 5.53 5.47 -0.11
C MET A 14 5.41 5.60 -1.63
N THR A 15 6.05 6.62 -2.22
CA THR A 15 6.08 6.77 -3.69
C THR A 15 6.68 5.54 -4.37
N THR A 16 7.75 4.97 -3.79
CA THR A 16 8.38 3.75 -4.31
C THR A 16 7.40 2.57 -4.25
N GLY A 17 6.73 2.35 -3.12
CA GLY A 17 5.70 1.32 -2.98
C GLY A 17 4.54 1.50 -3.97
N THR A 18 4.07 2.73 -4.18
CA THR A 18 3.03 3.04 -5.16
C THR A 18 3.46 2.73 -6.60
N VAL A 19 4.72 3.00 -6.98
CA VAL A 19 5.23 2.63 -8.30
C VAL A 19 5.23 1.11 -8.48
N PHE A 20 5.65 0.35 -7.46
CA PHE A 20 5.57 -1.11 -7.50
C PHE A 20 4.13 -1.63 -7.61
N PHE A 21 3.17 -1.00 -6.94
CA PHE A 21 1.75 -1.33 -7.09
C PHE A 21 1.23 -1.09 -8.51
N ILE A 22 1.51 0.09 -9.07
CA ILE A 22 1.09 0.44 -10.44
C ILE A 22 1.73 -0.54 -11.43
N ALA A 23 3.02 -0.85 -11.26
CA ALA A 23 3.72 -1.81 -12.11
C ALA A 23 3.11 -3.22 -12.00
N GLY A 24 2.75 -3.68 -10.80
CA GLY A 24 2.07 -4.96 -10.58
C GLY A 24 0.69 -5.01 -11.22
N LEU A 25 -0.12 -3.94 -11.09
CA LEU A 25 -1.44 -3.82 -11.72
C LEU A 25 -1.35 -3.80 -13.25
N ILE A 26 -0.38 -3.06 -13.81
CA ILE A 26 -0.09 -3.09 -15.25
C ILE A 26 0.29 -4.51 -15.68
N GLY A 27 1.14 -5.19 -14.91
CA GLY A 27 1.50 -6.58 -15.13
C GLY A 27 0.28 -7.51 -15.18
N PHE A 28 -0.67 -7.35 -14.25
CA PHE A 28 -1.93 -8.11 -14.25
C PHE A 28 -2.80 -7.84 -15.49
N ILE A 29 -2.88 -6.59 -15.96
CA ILE A 29 -3.63 -6.24 -17.18
C ILE A 29 -3.03 -6.95 -18.41
N PHE A 30 -1.69 -7.02 -18.50
CA PHE A 30 -1.00 -7.66 -19.62
C PHE A 30 -0.83 -9.18 -19.47
N SER A 31 -1.07 -9.72 -18.27
CA SER A 31 -0.88 -11.14 -17.96
C SER A 31 -1.79 -12.06 -18.78
N GLY A 32 -3.02 -11.63 -19.08
CA GLY A 32 -4.03 -12.48 -19.72
C GLY A 32 -4.15 -13.85 -19.02
N ASP A 33 -4.15 -14.93 -19.81
CA ASP A 33 -4.20 -16.32 -19.31
C ASP A 33 -2.82 -16.91 -18.97
N ASN A 34 -1.74 -16.14 -19.06
CA ASN A 34 -0.39 -16.66 -18.85
C ASN A 34 -0.02 -16.66 -17.36
N LEU A 35 -0.09 -17.85 -16.75
CA LEU A 35 0.18 -18.07 -15.33
C LEU A 35 1.57 -17.59 -14.87
N PHE A 36 2.58 -17.64 -15.75
CA PHE A 36 3.93 -17.20 -15.41
C PHE A 36 4.01 -15.67 -15.28
N PHE A 37 3.42 -14.94 -16.24
CA PHE A 37 3.34 -13.47 -16.16
C PHE A 37 2.42 -13.02 -15.02
N TRP A 38 1.36 -13.78 -14.73
CA TRP A 38 0.50 -13.54 -13.59
C TRP A 38 1.27 -13.66 -12.27
N GLY A 39 2.05 -14.74 -12.11
CA GLY A 39 2.88 -14.96 -10.93
C GLY A 39 3.96 -13.91 -10.73
N LEU A 40 4.61 -13.46 -11.82
CA LEU A 40 5.57 -12.36 -11.76
C LEU A 40 4.92 -11.04 -11.34
N SER A 41 3.74 -10.74 -11.90
CA SER A 41 2.96 -9.54 -11.56
C SER A 41 2.52 -9.57 -10.10
N ALA A 42 2.09 -10.72 -9.60
CA ALA A 42 1.77 -10.94 -8.20
C ALA A 42 2.97 -10.71 -7.28
N ALA A 43 4.16 -11.24 -7.63
CA ALA A 43 5.37 -11.02 -6.84
C ALA A 43 5.76 -9.53 -6.77
N VAL A 44 5.69 -8.81 -7.89
CA VAL A 44 5.95 -7.36 -7.96
C VAL A 44 4.93 -6.58 -7.12
N PHE A 45 3.66 -6.95 -7.20
CA PHE A 45 2.59 -6.37 -6.40
C PHE A 45 2.81 -6.60 -4.89
N THR A 46 3.16 -7.82 -4.48
CA THR A 46 3.44 -8.16 -3.07
C THR A 46 4.64 -7.38 -2.52
N ILE A 47 5.68 -7.14 -3.33
CA ILE A 47 6.81 -6.28 -2.92
C ILE A 47 6.35 -4.84 -2.65
N GLY A 48 5.44 -4.31 -3.48
CA GLY A 48 4.79 -3.03 -3.25
C GLY A 48 4.00 -2.99 -1.94
N GLU A 49 3.22 -4.04 -1.67
CA GLU A 49 2.43 -4.22 -0.44
C GLU A 49 3.29 -4.18 0.83
N ILE A 50 4.40 -4.91 0.84
CA ILE A 50 5.30 -5.01 2.01
C ILE A 50 5.91 -3.64 2.36
N ILE A 51 6.12 -2.76 1.38
CA ILE A 51 6.65 -1.41 1.60
C ILE A 51 5.52 -0.45 2.00
N TYR A 52 4.36 -0.56 1.36
CA TYR A 52 3.25 0.37 1.54
C TYR A 52 2.54 0.17 2.89
N ALA A 53 2.32 -1.09 3.31
CA ALA A 53 1.64 -1.41 4.56
C ALA A 53 2.26 -0.72 5.79
N PRO A 54 3.57 -0.85 6.10
CA PRO A 54 4.18 -0.12 7.20
C PRO A 54 4.26 1.39 6.94
N GLY A 55 4.42 1.82 5.68
CA GLY A 55 4.52 3.23 5.31
C GLY A 55 3.26 4.02 5.63
N GLU A 56 2.08 3.44 5.41
CA GLU A 56 0.79 4.08 5.69
C GLU A 56 0.60 4.34 7.20
N TYR A 57 0.84 3.32 8.03
CA TYR A 57 0.77 3.46 9.50
C TYR A 57 1.75 4.52 10.02
N MET A 58 2.96 4.55 9.46
CA MET A 58 3.99 5.50 9.89
C MET A 58 3.71 6.95 9.45
N LEU A 59 3.03 7.16 8.31
CA LEU A 59 2.59 8.49 7.87
C LEU A 59 1.53 9.06 8.81
N ILE A 60 0.57 8.23 9.20
CA ILE A 60 -0.51 8.59 10.11
C ILE A 60 0.06 8.93 11.49
N ASP A 61 0.98 8.11 11.99
CA ASP A 61 1.68 8.38 13.25
C ASP A 61 2.54 9.66 13.21
N ASN A 62 3.02 10.06 12.04
CA ASN A 62 3.83 11.27 11.87
C ASN A 62 2.99 12.56 11.76
N ILE A 63 1.78 12.49 11.21
CA ILE A 63 0.88 13.64 11.05
C ILE A 63 0.05 13.86 12.32
N ALA A 64 -0.26 12.83 13.09
CA ALA A 64 -1.16 12.91 14.24
C ALA A 64 -0.53 13.63 15.46
N PRO A 65 -1.10 14.77 15.93
CA PRO A 65 -0.71 15.41 17.19
C PRO A 65 -1.02 14.52 18.40
N ALA A 66 -0.26 14.68 19.49
CA ALA A 66 -0.51 13.97 20.74
C ALA A 66 -1.94 14.24 21.24
N GLY A 67 -2.82 13.25 21.18
CA GLY A 67 -4.24 13.33 21.57
C GLY A 67 -5.26 13.08 20.45
N MET A 68 -4.88 13.17 19.16
CA MET A 68 -5.81 12.93 18.03
C MET A 68 -5.54 11.63 17.25
N LYS A 69 -4.58 10.82 17.71
CA LYS A 69 -4.22 9.54 17.06
C LYS A 69 -5.43 8.63 16.81
N ALA A 70 -6.38 8.59 17.76
CA ALA A 70 -7.59 7.78 17.64
C ALA A 70 -8.47 8.15 16.43
N SER A 71 -8.67 9.43 16.15
CA SER A 71 -9.45 9.89 14.98
C SER A 71 -8.71 9.67 13.66
N TYR A 72 -7.39 9.66 13.67
CA TYR A 72 -6.57 9.36 12.51
C TYR A 72 -6.55 7.85 12.19
N PHE A 73 -6.51 6.99 13.22
CA PHE A 73 -6.69 5.54 13.04
C PHE A 73 -8.11 5.17 12.58
N SER A 74 -9.15 5.90 13.01
CA SER A 74 -10.50 5.66 12.49
C SER A 74 -10.64 6.07 11.01
N ALA A 75 -10.01 7.17 10.58
CA ALA A 75 -9.91 7.51 9.16
C ALA A 75 -9.17 6.44 8.34
N GLN A 76 -8.18 5.76 8.93
CA GLN A 76 -7.52 4.61 8.30
C GLN A 76 -8.45 3.40 8.15
N SER A 77 -9.24 3.09 9.18
CA SER A 77 -10.24 2.01 9.09
C SER A 77 -11.31 2.26 8.01
N LEU A 78 -11.59 3.53 7.69
CA LEU A 78 -12.40 3.91 6.53
C LEU A 78 -11.74 3.56 5.18
N GLY A 79 -10.40 3.59 5.09
CA GLY A 79 -9.66 3.11 3.93
C GLY A 79 -9.85 1.60 3.70
N TRP A 80 -9.85 0.80 4.76
CA TRP A 80 -10.17 -0.64 4.71
C TRP A 80 -11.62 -0.91 4.29
N LEU A 81 -12.55 -0.04 4.68
CA LEU A 81 -13.92 -0.03 4.17
C LEU A 81 -13.96 0.14 2.64
N GLY A 82 -13.15 1.05 2.09
CA GLY A 82 -12.98 1.21 0.65
C GLY A 82 -12.42 -0.06 -0.02
N ALA A 83 -11.46 -0.72 0.61
CA ALA A 83 -10.93 -2.00 0.13
C ALA A 83 -12.02 -3.11 0.11
N ALA A 84 -12.95 -3.09 1.07
CA ALA A 84 -14.08 -4.01 1.12
C ALA A 84 -15.14 -3.76 0.03
N VAL A 85 -15.14 -2.58 -0.62
CA VAL A 85 -15.98 -2.30 -1.79
C VAL A 85 -15.43 -2.98 -3.05
N ASN A 86 -14.14 -3.31 -3.10
CA ASN A 86 -13.51 -3.86 -4.29
C ASN A 86 -14.15 -5.19 -4.75
N PRO A 87 -14.40 -6.19 -3.87
CA PRO A 87 -15.11 -7.41 -4.24
C PRO A 87 -16.57 -7.20 -4.66
N LEU A 88 -17.22 -6.11 -4.21
CA LEU A 88 -18.59 -5.78 -4.63
C LEU A 88 -18.63 -5.21 -6.05
N ALA A 89 -17.56 -4.54 -6.50
CA ALA A 89 -17.49 -3.93 -7.82
C ALA A 89 -16.90 -4.87 -8.89
N SER A 90 -16.00 -5.77 -8.50
CA SER A 90 -15.35 -6.73 -9.41
C SER A 90 -15.97 -8.13 -9.41
N GLY A 91 -17.04 -8.33 -8.61
CA GLY A 91 -17.78 -9.59 -8.52
C GLY A 91 -18.70 -9.85 -9.70
#